data_AF-A0A1Y2CT15-F1
#
_entry.id   AF-A0A1Y2CT15-F1
#
_cell.length_a   1.000
_cell.length_b   1.000
_cell.length_c   1.000
_cell.angle_alpha   90.00
_cell.angle_beta   90.00
_cell.angle_gamma   90.00
#
_symmetry.space_group_name_H-M   'P 1'
#
loop_
_entity.id
_entity.type
_entity.pdbx_description
1 polymer ?
#
loop_
_entity_poly.entity_id
_entity_poly.type
_entity_poly.pdbx_seq_one_letter_code
_entity_poly.pdbx_strand_id
1 'polypeptide(L)'
;MAHSFFSDPFAHLHDDVFAFLAASPTIHAALPLLGVNRYWRKLTVGNLIKEFSRTKLLKVDFDKQTYAPKLRFSKGEFLKLHVSTLCPQEGAHKIDDPRYSIAKGHPGSETTLLLTHFDPKTLLCTFEAPKDESDMLKVVPYSIPVNEEGEEFSDIAICFSMVSSAWFRPATENKESIYGLELAGRPDRFPLCGAAGFYPQVVGPKEMKKKMGRIEVEDKKLWNGWTASWHTYRMEGKPPKGSGMFARVEVLLVIHKVKIPLVDLFCPRKTSAEKGYYSDTYDDDE
;
A
#
# COMPACT_ATOMS: atom_id res chain seq x y z
N MET A 1 -13.99 -35.04 16.51
CA MET A 1 -13.59 -34.87 17.92
C MET A 1 -12.59 -33.73 17.98
N ALA A 2 -12.86 -32.66 18.73
CA ALA A 2 -11.86 -31.62 18.95
C ALA A 2 -10.86 -32.13 20.00
N HIS A 3 -9.57 -32.08 19.69
CA HIS A 3 -8.50 -32.47 20.62
C HIS A 3 -8.61 -31.62 21.89
N SER A 4 -8.43 -32.21 23.08
CA SER A 4 -8.58 -31.55 24.38
C SER A 4 -7.71 -30.30 24.51
N PHE A 5 -6.58 -30.27 23.81
CA PHE A 5 -5.71 -29.09 23.65
C PHE A 5 -6.48 -27.83 23.19
N PHE A 6 -7.54 -27.93 22.39
CA PHE A 6 -8.32 -26.78 21.91
C PHE A 6 -9.45 -26.33 22.85
N SER A 7 -9.43 -26.77 24.11
CA SER A 7 -10.40 -26.34 25.13
C SER A 7 -9.95 -25.07 25.87
N ASP A 8 -10.91 -24.34 26.44
CA ASP A 8 -10.68 -23.06 27.15
C ASP A 8 -9.55 -23.07 28.21
N PRO A 9 -9.31 -24.15 28.98
CA PRO A 9 -8.20 -24.21 29.93
C PRO A 9 -6.82 -23.96 29.31
N PHE A 10 -6.64 -24.27 28.03
CA PHE A 10 -5.37 -24.11 27.31
C PHE A 10 -5.30 -22.80 26.48
N ALA A 11 -6.29 -21.92 26.57
CA ALA A 11 -6.31 -20.66 25.82
C ALA A 11 -5.05 -19.81 26.05
N HIS A 12 -4.54 -19.78 27.28
CA HIS A 12 -3.29 -19.08 27.61
C HIS A 12 -2.07 -19.64 26.86
N LEU A 13 -1.94 -20.97 26.72
CA LEU A 13 -0.85 -21.58 25.93
C LEU A 13 -0.97 -21.25 24.45
N HIS A 14 -2.19 -21.09 23.94
CA HIS A 14 -2.40 -20.68 22.56
C HIS A 14 -1.98 -19.22 22.33
N ASP A 15 -2.31 -18.35 23.28
CA ASP A 15 -1.84 -16.97 23.29
C ASP A 15 -0.32 -16.89 23.41
N ASP A 16 0.31 -17.76 24.21
CA ASP A 16 1.77 -17.82 24.35
C ASP A 16 2.47 -18.32 23.07
N VAL A 17 1.93 -19.35 22.41
CA VAL A 17 2.46 -19.82 21.12
C VAL A 17 2.26 -18.75 20.04
N PHE A 18 1.11 -18.06 20.04
CA PHE A 18 0.90 -16.95 19.13
C PHE A 18 1.87 -15.80 19.43
N ALA A 19 2.02 -15.42 20.70
CA ALA A 19 2.94 -14.40 21.14
C ALA A 19 4.38 -14.79 20.81
N PHE A 20 4.77 -16.06 20.93
CA PHE A 20 6.08 -16.55 20.53
C PHE A 20 6.29 -16.45 19.02
N LEU A 21 5.30 -16.87 18.21
CA LEU A 21 5.37 -16.77 16.75
C LEU A 21 5.32 -15.31 16.28
N ALA A 22 4.58 -14.44 16.96
CA ALA A 22 4.49 -13.00 16.67
C ALA A 22 5.65 -12.19 17.27
N ALA A 23 6.34 -12.71 18.30
CA ALA A 23 7.57 -12.15 18.89
C ALA A 23 8.81 -12.60 18.12
N SER A 24 8.74 -13.69 17.36
CA SER A 24 9.57 -13.84 16.16
C SER A 24 9.36 -12.59 15.30
N PRO A 25 10.39 -12.03 14.64
CA PRO A 25 10.31 -10.69 14.04
C PRO A 25 9.27 -10.53 12.92
N THR A 26 8.44 -11.54 12.64
CA THR A 26 7.45 -11.53 11.58
C THR A 26 6.09 -12.03 12.05
N ILE A 27 5.08 -11.21 11.85
CA ILE A 27 3.67 -11.61 11.85
C ILE A 27 3.38 -12.75 10.84
N HIS A 28 4.25 -12.96 9.84
CA HIS A 28 4.17 -14.08 8.89
C HIS A 28 4.41 -15.46 9.51
N ALA A 29 5.14 -15.56 10.62
CA ALA A 29 5.30 -16.83 11.32
C ALA A 29 3.95 -17.33 11.87
N ALA A 30 2.96 -16.44 12.01
CA ALA A 30 1.58 -16.79 12.36
C ALA A 30 0.70 -17.15 11.14
N LEU A 31 1.13 -16.94 9.89
CA LEU A 31 0.32 -17.29 8.70
C LEU A 31 0.00 -18.78 8.58
N PRO A 32 0.93 -19.72 8.86
CA PRO A 32 0.59 -21.14 8.87
C PRO A 32 -0.58 -21.49 9.79
N LEU A 33 -0.77 -20.74 10.88
CA LEU A 33 -1.87 -20.96 11.83
C LEU A 33 -3.26 -20.71 11.22
N LEU A 34 -3.35 -19.91 10.13
CA LEU A 34 -4.59 -19.77 9.35
C LEU A 34 -5.01 -21.11 8.71
N GLY A 35 -4.05 -21.98 8.42
CA GLY A 35 -4.25 -23.28 7.78
C GLY A 35 -4.50 -24.44 8.74
N VAL A 36 -4.12 -24.34 10.01
CA VAL A 36 -4.12 -25.47 10.97
C VAL A 36 -5.53 -25.93 11.33
N ASN A 37 -6.33 -25.06 11.97
CA ASN A 37 -7.71 -25.38 12.32
C ASN A 37 -8.55 -24.10 12.54
N ARG A 38 -9.87 -24.27 12.73
CA ARG A 38 -10.81 -23.15 12.90
C ARG A 38 -10.51 -22.29 14.13
N TYR A 39 -10.07 -22.89 15.24
CA TYR A 39 -9.78 -22.20 16.48
C TYR A 39 -8.56 -21.28 16.31
N TRP A 40 -7.44 -21.83 15.85
CA TRP A 40 -6.21 -21.09 15.57
C TRP A 40 -6.43 -20.00 14.53
N ARG A 41 -7.15 -20.30 13.45
CA ARG A 41 -7.50 -19.30 12.45
C ARG A 41 -8.24 -18.11 13.07
N LYS A 42 -9.22 -18.36 13.94
CA LYS A 42 -9.97 -17.30 14.63
C LYS A 42 -9.06 -16.48 15.54
N LEU A 43 -8.19 -17.13 16.29
CA LEU A 43 -7.24 -16.48 17.20
C LEU A 43 -6.24 -15.60 16.42
N THR A 44 -5.65 -16.18 15.37
CA THR A 44 -4.74 -15.49 14.46
C THR A 44 -5.41 -14.27 13.85
N VAL A 45 -6.57 -14.43 13.20
CA VAL A 45 -7.33 -13.30 12.63
C VAL A 45 -7.58 -12.20 13.68
N GLY A 46 -8.01 -12.57 14.89
CA GLY A 46 -8.27 -11.61 15.96
C GLY A 46 -7.02 -10.79 16.33
N ASN A 47 -5.87 -11.46 16.48
CA ASN A 47 -4.62 -10.79 16.82
C ASN A 47 -4.06 -9.95 15.66
N LEU A 48 -4.16 -10.45 14.42
CA LEU A 48 -3.77 -9.70 13.22
C LEU A 48 -4.56 -8.39 13.11
N ILE A 49 -5.89 -8.45 13.26
CA ILE A 49 -6.75 -7.27 13.23
C ILE A 49 -6.41 -6.32 14.37
N LYS A 50 -6.11 -6.84 15.57
CA LYS A 50 -5.71 -6.03 16.72
C LYS A 50 -4.46 -5.20 16.44
N GLU A 51 -3.46 -5.73 15.73
CA GLU A 51 -2.25 -4.97 15.39
C GLU A 51 -2.53 -3.80 14.44
N PHE A 52 -3.41 -3.98 13.45
CA PHE A 52 -3.84 -2.88 12.56
C PHE A 52 -4.75 -1.87 13.28
N SER A 53 -5.66 -2.34 14.14
CA SER A 53 -6.56 -1.46 14.90
C SER A 53 -5.88 -0.66 16.02
N ARG A 54 -4.65 -1.03 16.41
CA ARG A 54 -3.85 -0.31 17.42
C ARG A 54 -3.21 0.96 16.86
N THR A 55 -3.02 1.04 15.55
CA THR A 55 -2.40 2.18 14.88
C THR A 55 -3.33 3.37 14.90
N LYS A 56 -2.85 4.47 15.47
CA LYS A 56 -3.56 5.75 15.56
C LYS A 56 -2.62 6.87 15.17
N LEU A 57 -3.15 7.89 14.51
CA LEU A 57 -2.42 9.13 14.29
C LEU A 57 -2.24 9.84 15.64
N LEU A 58 -0.99 10.07 16.04
CA LEU A 58 -0.65 10.77 17.27
C LEU A 58 -0.40 12.26 17.02
N LYS A 59 0.25 12.59 15.90
CA LYS A 59 0.61 13.97 15.57
C LYS A 59 0.79 14.14 14.07
N VAL A 60 0.40 15.31 13.58
CA VAL A 60 0.76 15.83 12.25
C VAL A 60 1.75 16.96 12.48
N ASP A 61 2.99 16.76 12.02
CA ASP A 61 3.98 17.82 11.89
C ASP A 61 4.06 18.24 10.42
N PHE A 62 4.63 19.40 10.13
CA PHE A 62 4.91 19.82 8.75
C PHE A 62 6.40 20.00 8.59
N ASP A 63 6.95 19.42 7.52
CA ASP A 63 8.33 19.65 7.15
C ASP A 63 8.49 21.13 6.73
N LYS A 64 9.47 21.82 7.33
CA LYS A 64 9.63 23.26 7.14
C LYS A 64 10.13 23.64 5.74
N GLN A 65 10.73 22.70 5.01
CA GLN A 65 11.31 22.95 3.68
C GLN A 65 10.32 22.57 2.58
N THR A 66 9.63 21.45 2.74
CA THR A 66 8.72 20.90 1.71
C THR A 66 7.25 21.20 1.98
N TYR A 67 6.90 21.70 3.18
CA TYR A 67 5.52 21.82 3.67
C TYR A 67 4.73 20.50 3.63
N ALA A 68 5.40 19.37 3.46
CA ALA A 68 4.78 18.06 3.45
C ALA A 68 4.39 17.66 4.87
N PRO A 69 3.20 17.04 5.07
CA PRO A 69 2.80 16.54 6.37
C PRO A 69 3.67 15.34 6.77
N LYS A 70 4.31 15.43 7.94
CA LYS A 70 5.02 14.35 8.60
C LYS A 70 4.12 13.74 9.68
N LEU A 71 3.66 12.53 9.41
CA LEU A 71 2.70 11.84 10.27
C LEU A 71 3.42 10.98 11.30
N ARG A 72 3.07 11.16 12.58
CA ARG A 72 3.54 10.30 13.66
C ARG A 72 2.41 9.40 14.12
N PHE A 73 2.62 8.08 14.03
CA PHE A 73 1.65 7.07 14.43
C PHE A 73 2.06 6.38 15.73
N SER A 74 1.08 5.80 16.43
CA SER A 74 1.31 4.83 17.50
C SER A 74 1.83 3.51 16.91
N LYS A 75 2.34 2.64 17.79
CA LYS A 75 2.74 1.29 17.41
C LYS A 75 1.55 0.53 16.78
N GLY A 76 1.84 -0.20 15.70
CA GLY A 76 0.90 -1.06 14.99
C GLY A 76 1.20 -1.09 13.49
N GLU A 77 0.28 -1.66 12.72
CA GLU A 77 0.40 -1.82 11.27
C GLU A 77 -0.52 -0.87 10.49
N PHE A 78 -0.14 -0.52 9.27
CA PHE A 78 -0.88 0.38 8.37
C PHE A 78 -0.70 -0.02 6.90
N LEU A 79 -1.46 0.66 6.04
CA LEU A 79 -1.32 0.57 4.59
C LEU A 79 -0.79 1.90 4.08
N LYS A 80 0.12 1.87 3.12
CA LYS A 80 0.69 3.07 2.52
C LYS A 80 0.47 3.07 1.02
N LEU A 81 -0.17 4.12 0.53
CA LEU A 81 -0.37 4.42 -0.88
C LEU A 81 0.68 5.42 -1.33
N HIS A 82 1.21 5.24 -2.52
CA HIS A 82 2.16 6.16 -3.13
C HIS A 82 2.09 6.07 -4.66
N VAL A 83 2.65 7.06 -5.35
CA VAL A 83 2.85 7.00 -6.80
C VAL A 83 3.86 5.89 -7.13
N SER A 84 3.47 4.96 -7.98
CA SER A 84 4.28 3.82 -8.40
C SER A 84 5.25 4.25 -9.49
N THR A 85 6.54 3.97 -9.28
CA THR A 85 7.58 4.10 -10.31
C THR A 85 7.80 2.80 -11.08
N LEU A 86 7.15 1.71 -10.66
CA LEU A 86 7.25 0.41 -11.31
C LEU A 86 6.75 0.46 -12.76
N CYS A 87 7.62 0.03 -13.68
CA CYS A 87 7.26 -0.24 -15.06
C CYS A 87 6.30 -1.46 -15.10
N PRO A 88 5.03 -1.28 -15.52
CA PRO A 88 4.05 -2.38 -15.53
C PRO A 88 4.49 -3.59 -16.38
N GLN A 89 5.34 -3.38 -17.38
CA GLN A 89 5.83 -4.38 -18.31
C GLN A 89 7.04 -5.17 -17.78
N GLU A 90 7.88 -4.54 -16.96
CA GLU A 90 9.16 -5.12 -16.50
C GLU A 90 9.07 -5.69 -15.06
N GLY A 91 8.08 -5.24 -14.28
CA GLY A 91 7.91 -5.66 -12.90
C GLY A 91 8.70 -4.78 -11.92
N ALA A 92 8.92 -5.28 -10.70
CA ALA A 92 9.62 -4.56 -9.66
C ALA A 92 11.09 -4.98 -9.54
N HIS A 93 12.00 -4.01 -9.68
CA HIS A 93 13.42 -4.13 -9.32
C HIS A 93 13.64 -3.75 -7.86
N LYS A 94 14.77 -4.12 -7.27
CA LYS A 94 15.06 -3.77 -5.86
C LYS A 94 15.10 -2.26 -5.60
N ILE A 95 15.43 -1.46 -6.63
CA ILE A 95 15.57 0.00 -6.55
C ILE A 95 14.23 0.75 -6.59
N ASP A 96 13.22 0.21 -7.27
CA ASP A 96 11.91 0.83 -7.52
C ASP A 96 10.76 0.04 -6.86
N ASP A 97 11.06 -1.12 -6.27
CA ASP A 97 10.11 -1.91 -5.52
C ASP A 97 9.56 -1.08 -4.35
N PRO A 98 8.24 -0.85 -4.35
CA PRO A 98 7.58 0.03 -3.40
C PRO A 98 7.73 -0.42 -1.95
N ARG A 99 8.11 -1.69 -1.77
CA ARG A 99 8.44 -2.25 -0.47
C ARG A 99 9.67 -1.59 0.15
N TYR A 100 10.64 -1.22 -0.67
CA TYR A 100 11.88 -0.60 -0.22
C TYR A 100 11.81 0.94 -0.21
N SER A 101 10.88 1.54 -0.97
CA SER A 101 10.67 3.00 -0.98
C SER A 101 9.95 3.51 0.28
N ILE A 102 9.12 2.68 0.93
CA ILE A 102 8.46 3.03 2.20
C ILE A 102 9.46 3.35 3.32
N ALA A 103 10.60 2.65 3.35
CA ALA A 103 11.68 2.92 4.28
C ALA A 103 12.42 4.24 3.95
N LYS A 104 12.38 4.67 2.69
CA LYS A 104 13.08 5.85 2.17
C LYS A 104 12.30 7.16 2.31
N GLY A 105 11.01 7.10 2.63
CA GLY A 105 10.17 8.27 2.92
C GLY A 105 10.23 9.35 1.84
N HIS A 106 9.77 9.04 0.62
CA HIS A 106 9.74 10.04 -0.44
C HIS A 106 8.68 11.11 -0.13
N PRO A 107 9.08 12.38 0.04
CA PRO A 107 8.16 13.43 0.44
C PRO A 107 7.22 13.80 -0.71
N GLY A 108 5.91 13.86 -0.43
CA GLY A 108 4.95 14.66 -1.19
C GLY A 108 3.88 13.90 -1.98
N SER A 109 4.03 12.62 -2.30
CA SER A 109 3.06 11.87 -3.12
C SER A 109 2.67 10.53 -2.50
N GLU A 110 2.43 10.53 -1.19
CA GLU A 110 2.04 9.35 -0.42
C GLU A 110 0.94 9.68 0.59
N THR A 111 0.10 8.68 0.89
CA THR A 111 -0.86 8.73 2.00
C THR A 111 -0.83 7.42 2.77
N THR A 112 -1.00 7.53 4.09
CA THR A 112 -1.15 6.38 4.97
C THR A 112 -2.63 6.15 5.25
N LEU A 113 -3.07 4.90 5.12
CA LEU A 113 -4.42 4.44 5.39
C LEU A 113 -4.42 3.53 6.63
N LEU A 114 -5.37 3.75 7.52
CA LEU A 114 -5.57 3.01 8.76
C LEU A 114 -6.79 2.11 8.65
N LEU A 115 -6.75 0.96 9.34
CA LEU A 115 -7.88 0.04 9.40
C LEU A 115 -9.05 0.69 10.15
N THR A 116 -10.17 0.90 9.46
CA THR A 116 -11.41 1.45 10.05
C THR A 116 -12.46 0.38 10.31
N HIS A 117 -12.49 -0.67 9.50
CA HIS A 117 -13.48 -1.74 9.63
C HIS A 117 -12.92 -3.11 9.21
N PHE A 118 -13.38 -4.17 9.88
CA PHE A 118 -13.11 -5.56 9.51
C PHE A 118 -14.42 -6.33 9.48
N ASP A 119 -14.70 -6.98 8.35
CA ASP A 119 -15.83 -7.89 8.20
C ASP A 119 -15.38 -9.35 8.44
N PRO A 120 -15.77 -9.98 9.56
CA PRO A 120 -15.38 -11.35 9.88
C PRO A 120 -16.02 -12.40 8.97
N LYS A 121 -17.09 -12.07 8.23
CA LYS A 121 -17.76 -13.00 7.30
C LYS A 121 -17.00 -13.11 5.98
N THR A 122 -16.60 -11.97 5.43
CA THR A 122 -15.89 -11.89 4.14
C THR A 122 -14.37 -11.85 4.28
N LEU A 123 -13.87 -11.63 5.51
CA LEU A 123 -12.46 -11.36 5.82
C LEU A 123 -11.91 -10.13 5.09
N LEU A 124 -12.77 -9.14 4.81
CA LEU A 124 -12.37 -7.88 4.19
C LEU A 124 -12.01 -6.84 5.26
N CYS A 125 -10.88 -6.19 5.06
CA CYS A 125 -10.38 -5.07 5.84
C CYS A 125 -10.62 -3.77 5.06
N THR A 126 -11.29 -2.81 5.67
CA THR A 126 -11.50 -1.47 5.09
C THR A 126 -10.52 -0.49 5.70
N PHE A 127 -9.82 0.22 4.84
CA PHE A 127 -8.81 1.21 5.18
C PHE A 127 -9.22 2.59 4.68
N GLU A 128 -9.01 3.61 5.50
CA GLU A 128 -9.26 5.01 5.18
C GLU A 128 -8.10 5.86 5.69
N ALA A 129 -7.89 7.03 5.12
CA ALA A 129 -6.89 7.93 5.69
C ALA A 129 -7.31 8.35 7.11
N PRO A 130 -6.36 8.62 8.01
CA PRO A 130 -6.67 9.18 9.31
C PRO A 130 -7.54 10.42 9.15
N LYS A 131 -8.53 10.57 10.04
CA LYS A 131 -9.30 11.81 10.11
C LYS A 131 -8.38 12.92 10.62
N ASP A 132 -8.24 13.98 9.85
CA ASP A 132 -7.69 15.26 10.25
C ASP A 132 -8.73 16.36 10.03
N GLU A 133 -8.50 17.55 10.58
CA GLU A 133 -9.44 18.68 10.45
C GLU A 133 -9.57 19.20 9.01
N SER A 134 -8.60 18.89 8.14
CA SER A 134 -8.52 19.45 6.78
C SER A 134 -8.77 18.44 5.66
N ASP A 135 -9.00 17.16 5.99
CA ASP A 135 -9.06 16.02 5.05
C ASP A 135 -7.82 15.90 4.12
N MET A 136 -6.75 16.66 4.40
CA MET A 136 -5.55 16.75 3.57
C MET A 136 -4.79 15.43 3.56
N LEU A 137 -4.95 14.61 4.59
CA LEU A 137 -4.28 13.31 4.68
C LEU A 137 -4.81 12.30 3.66
N LYS A 138 -5.99 12.55 3.06
CA LYS A 138 -6.55 11.70 1.98
C LYS A 138 -6.00 12.05 0.60
N VAL A 139 -5.33 13.20 0.50
CA VAL A 139 -4.95 13.82 -0.78
C VAL A 139 -3.54 13.39 -1.16
N VAL A 140 -3.39 12.89 -2.38
CA VAL A 140 -2.11 12.61 -3.02
C VAL A 140 -1.98 13.47 -4.27
N PRO A 141 -1.12 14.50 -4.25
CA PRO A 141 -0.85 15.31 -5.43
C PRO A 141 0.05 14.55 -6.41
N TYR A 142 -0.25 14.69 -7.69
CA TYR A 142 0.58 14.20 -8.78
C TYR A 142 0.39 15.04 -10.03
N SER A 143 1.38 14.98 -10.91
CA SER A 143 1.38 15.76 -12.14
C SER A 143 1.26 14.85 -13.37
N ILE A 144 0.49 15.28 -14.36
CA ILE A 144 0.46 14.66 -15.69
C ILE A 144 1.40 15.47 -16.60
N PRO A 145 2.40 14.84 -17.24
CA PRO A 145 3.28 15.55 -18.17
C PRO A 145 2.50 15.95 -19.44
N VAL A 146 2.82 17.11 -19.99
CA VAL A 146 2.29 17.58 -21.29
C VAL A 146 3.43 17.82 -22.28
N ASN A 147 3.13 17.67 -23.58
CA ASN A 147 4.05 18.00 -24.65
C ASN A 147 4.10 19.53 -24.90
N GLU A 148 4.95 19.96 -25.83
CA GLU A 148 5.15 21.38 -26.18
C GLU A 148 3.89 22.06 -26.72
N GLU A 149 2.95 21.29 -27.25
CA GLU A 149 1.66 21.76 -27.77
C GLU A 149 0.58 21.82 -26.67
N GLY A 150 0.92 21.39 -25.46
CA GLY A 150 0.01 21.31 -24.31
C GLY A 150 -0.93 20.10 -24.36
N GLU A 151 -0.63 19.11 -25.20
CA GLU A 151 -1.30 17.82 -25.18
C GLU A 151 -0.74 16.96 -24.04
N GLU A 152 -1.63 16.36 -23.26
CA GLU A 152 -1.24 15.45 -22.20
C GLU A 152 -0.64 14.18 -22.79
N PHE A 153 0.46 13.71 -22.23
CA PHE A 153 0.93 12.34 -22.49
C PHE A 153 -0.04 11.36 -21.81
N SER A 154 -1.18 11.11 -22.46
CA SER A 154 -2.21 10.16 -22.01
C SER A 154 -1.71 8.72 -21.90
N ASP A 155 -0.57 8.44 -22.54
CA ASP A 155 -0.01 7.11 -22.71
C ASP A 155 0.78 6.67 -21.46
N ILE A 156 1.13 7.63 -20.59
CA ILE A 156 1.79 7.38 -19.31
C ILE A 156 0.75 7.58 -18.19
N ALA A 157 -0.13 6.59 -18.03
CA ALA A 157 -1.07 6.58 -16.93
C ALA A 157 -0.31 6.50 -15.60
N ILE A 158 -0.44 7.51 -14.74
CA ILE A 158 0.18 7.50 -13.41
C ILE A 158 -0.45 6.38 -12.59
N CYS A 159 0.35 5.38 -12.25
CA CYS A 159 -0.06 4.27 -11.40
C CYS A 159 0.19 4.61 -9.94
N PHE A 160 -0.71 4.17 -9.07
CA PHE A 160 -0.50 4.19 -7.63
C PHE A 160 -0.30 2.78 -7.13
N SER A 161 0.61 2.60 -6.17
CA SER A 161 0.86 1.33 -5.52
C SER A 161 0.50 1.40 -4.05
N MET A 162 0.06 0.28 -3.49
CA MET A 162 -0.32 0.15 -2.09
C MET A 162 0.43 -1.00 -1.43
N VAL A 163 1.02 -0.73 -0.27
CA VAL A 163 1.87 -1.68 0.45
C VAL A 163 1.51 -1.68 1.92
N SER A 164 1.42 -2.88 2.51
CA SER A 164 1.22 -3.01 3.95
C SER A 164 2.56 -2.97 4.69
N SER A 165 2.61 -2.27 5.83
CA SER A 165 3.77 -2.30 6.72
C SER A 165 4.04 -3.69 7.29
N ALA A 166 3.00 -4.54 7.36
CA ALA A 166 3.10 -5.93 7.80
C ALA A 166 3.86 -6.84 6.81
N TRP A 167 4.32 -6.30 5.67
CA TRP A 167 5.23 -7.00 4.76
C TRP A 167 6.71 -6.88 5.18
N PHE A 168 7.04 -6.14 6.24
CA PHE A 168 8.43 -5.86 6.69
C PHE A 168 8.72 -6.33 8.10
N ARG A 169 10.01 -6.59 8.36
CA ARG A 169 10.57 -6.91 9.68
C ARG A 169 11.85 -6.13 9.93
N PRO A 170 12.24 -5.93 11.19
CA PRO A 170 13.62 -5.53 11.52
C PRO A 170 14.60 -6.51 10.89
N ALA A 171 15.64 -5.97 10.27
CA ALA A 171 16.68 -6.78 9.66
C ALA A 171 17.43 -7.59 10.72
N THR A 172 17.52 -8.90 10.50
CA THR A 172 18.48 -9.73 11.23
C THR A 172 19.89 -9.36 10.77
N GLU A 173 20.83 -9.21 11.71
CA GLU A 173 22.26 -9.02 11.41
C GLU A 173 22.70 -10.06 10.35
N ASN A 174 23.34 -9.60 9.28
CA ASN A 174 23.86 -10.40 8.13
C ASN A 174 22.92 -10.63 6.93
N LYS A 175 21.81 -9.91 6.79
CA LYS A 175 21.05 -9.86 5.53
C LYS A 175 21.11 -8.49 4.87
N GLU A 176 21.06 -8.47 3.54
CA GLU A 176 20.84 -7.24 2.80
C GLU A 176 19.57 -6.57 3.34
N SER A 177 19.76 -5.42 3.97
CA SER A 177 18.70 -4.66 4.61
C SER A 177 18.75 -3.23 4.10
N ILE A 178 17.57 -2.65 3.95
CA ILE A 178 17.45 -1.26 3.52
C ILE A 178 17.01 -0.48 4.76
N TYR A 179 17.95 0.29 5.32
CA TYR A 179 17.80 1.04 6.58
C TYR A 179 17.41 0.20 7.80
N GLY A 180 17.95 -1.02 7.93
CA GLY A 180 17.67 -1.89 9.08
C GLY A 180 16.30 -2.57 9.06
N LEU A 181 15.61 -2.54 7.92
CA LEU A 181 14.39 -3.30 7.63
C LEU A 181 14.65 -4.29 6.49
N GLU A 182 14.06 -5.48 6.58
CA GLU A 182 14.04 -6.48 5.51
C GLU A 182 12.60 -6.96 5.27
N LEU A 183 12.35 -7.55 4.10
CA LEU A 183 11.04 -8.14 3.82
C LEU A 183 10.76 -9.28 4.80
N ALA A 184 9.59 -9.23 5.41
CA ALA A 184 9.15 -10.24 6.35
C ALA A 184 8.67 -11.50 5.61
N GLY A 185 8.13 -11.34 4.40
CA GLY A 185 7.85 -12.44 3.49
C GLY A 185 9.10 -12.91 2.72
N ARG A 186 9.06 -14.12 2.14
CA ARG A 186 10.09 -14.62 1.22
C ARG A 186 9.82 -14.05 -0.18
N PRO A 187 10.53 -12.99 -0.64
CA PRO A 187 10.22 -12.34 -1.91
C PRO A 187 10.44 -13.25 -3.13
N ASP A 188 11.33 -14.23 -3.01
CA ASP A 188 11.52 -15.35 -3.94
C ASP A 188 10.26 -16.23 -4.07
N ARG A 189 9.48 -16.36 -2.99
CA ARG A 189 8.23 -17.15 -2.97
C ARG A 189 6.97 -16.32 -3.21
N PHE A 190 7.05 -15.01 -2.97
CA PHE A 190 5.94 -14.07 -3.10
C PHE A 190 6.44 -12.77 -3.79
N PRO A 191 6.82 -12.86 -5.08
CA PRO A 191 7.33 -11.71 -5.82
C PRO A 191 6.22 -10.66 -6.04
N LEU A 192 6.60 -9.38 -6.11
CA LEU A 192 5.74 -8.31 -6.62
C LEU A 192 5.91 -8.21 -8.15
N CYS A 193 5.10 -8.92 -8.94
CA CYS A 193 4.97 -8.66 -10.38
C CYS A 193 3.90 -7.61 -10.66
N GLY A 194 4.31 -6.57 -11.37
CA GLY A 194 3.47 -5.46 -11.81
C GLY A 194 3.24 -4.40 -10.73
N ALA A 195 3.04 -3.15 -11.17
CA ALA A 195 2.71 -2.04 -10.29
C ALA A 195 1.47 -2.38 -9.44
N ALA A 196 1.68 -2.65 -8.14
CA ALA A 196 0.64 -3.11 -7.22
C ALA A 196 -0.34 -1.98 -6.86
N GLY A 197 -1.12 -1.51 -7.84
CA GLY A 197 -2.33 -0.74 -7.56
C GLY A 197 -3.08 -0.28 -8.80
N PHE A 198 -3.56 0.95 -8.82
CA PHE A 198 -4.61 1.36 -9.76
C PHE A 198 -4.26 2.66 -10.50
N TYR A 199 -4.92 2.83 -11.64
CA TYR A 199 -4.80 3.99 -12.52
C TYR A 199 -6.05 4.86 -12.35
N PRO A 200 -5.99 5.92 -11.53
CA PRO A 200 -7.11 6.83 -11.39
C PRO A 200 -7.36 7.56 -12.71
N GLN A 201 -8.62 7.57 -13.15
CA GLN A 201 -9.02 8.33 -14.33
C GLN A 201 -9.04 9.82 -14.00
N VAL A 202 -8.68 10.66 -14.97
CA VAL A 202 -8.70 12.12 -14.86
C VAL A 202 -9.54 12.70 -15.99
N VAL A 203 -10.22 13.82 -15.72
CA VAL A 203 -10.97 14.55 -16.76
C VAL A 203 -9.97 15.10 -17.79
N GLY A 204 -10.08 14.61 -19.03
CA GLY A 204 -9.25 15.11 -20.12
C GLY A 204 -9.58 16.58 -20.47
N PRO A 205 -8.66 17.30 -21.14
CA PRO A 205 -8.80 18.74 -21.44
C PRO A 205 -10.11 19.10 -22.14
N LYS A 206 -10.57 18.24 -23.06
CA LYS A 206 -11.77 18.47 -23.86
C LYS A 206 -13.06 18.31 -23.04
N GLU A 207 -13.01 17.53 -21.96
CA GLU A 207 -14.15 17.26 -21.08
C GLU A 207 -14.26 18.25 -19.91
N MET A 208 -13.21 19.02 -19.62
CA MET A 208 -13.17 20.05 -18.56
C MET A 208 -14.26 21.12 -18.69
N LYS A 209 -14.74 21.39 -19.92
CA LYS A 209 -15.85 22.33 -20.13
C LYS A 209 -17.22 21.76 -19.72
N LYS A 210 -17.33 20.43 -19.60
CA LYS A 210 -18.59 19.71 -19.34
C LYS A 210 -18.67 19.13 -17.93
N LYS A 211 -17.52 18.76 -17.34
CA LYS A 211 -17.39 18.22 -15.99
C LYS A 211 -16.58 19.20 -15.16
N MET A 212 -16.87 19.34 -13.85
CA MET A 212 -16.15 20.23 -12.92
C MET A 212 -14.72 19.75 -12.60
N GLY A 213 -13.98 19.22 -13.58
CA GLY A 213 -12.64 18.65 -13.39
C GLY A 213 -12.55 17.46 -12.45
N ARG A 214 -13.69 16.87 -12.07
CA ARG A 214 -13.79 15.78 -11.10
C ARG A 214 -14.27 14.48 -11.74
N ILE A 215 -13.61 13.38 -11.41
CA ILE A 215 -14.11 12.02 -11.63
C ILE A 215 -14.23 11.34 -10.27
N GLU A 216 -15.41 10.83 -9.97
CA GLU A 216 -15.66 10.08 -8.75
C GLU A 216 -15.91 8.61 -9.08
N VAL A 217 -15.26 7.73 -8.32
CA VAL A 217 -15.31 6.29 -8.50
C VAL A 217 -15.61 5.66 -7.16
N GLU A 218 -16.68 4.87 -7.10
CA GLU A 218 -17.07 4.15 -5.90
C GLU A 218 -16.91 2.64 -6.08
N ASP A 219 -16.27 2.00 -5.09
CA ASP A 219 -16.17 0.56 -4.93
C ASP A 219 -15.74 -0.16 -6.23
N LYS A 220 -14.80 0.45 -6.97
CA LYS A 220 -14.24 -0.15 -8.19
C LYS A 220 -13.30 -1.28 -7.82
N LYS A 221 -13.58 -2.46 -8.38
CA LYS A 221 -12.71 -3.62 -8.27
C LYS A 221 -11.42 -3.38 -9.07
N LEU A 222 -10.29 -3.55 -8.41
CA LEU A 222 -8.96 -3.45 -8.97
C LEU A 222 -8.53 -4.82 -9.52
N TRP A 223 -7.51 -4.81 -10.38
CA TRP A 223 -7.02 -6.02 -11.05
C TRP A 223 -6.50 -7.09 -10.07
N ASN A 224 -5.93 -6.67 -8.94
CA ASN A 224 -5.47 -7.55 -7.86
C ASN A 224 -6.61 -8.09 -6.96
N GLY A 225 -7.86 -7.75 -7.28
CA GLY A 225 -9.04 -8.18 -6.55
C GLY A 225 -9.39 -7.31 -5.35
N TRP A 226 -8.64 -6.24 -5.08
CA TRP A 226 -9.01 -5.24 -4.08
C TRP A 226 -10.14 -4.36 -4.59
N THR A 227 -10.71 -3.55 -3.72
CA THR A 227 -11.74 -2.58 -4.09
C THR A 227 -11.37 -1.22 -3.54
N ALA A 228 -11.50 -0.16 -4.33
CA ALA A 228 -11.20 1.19 -3.87
C ALA A 228 -12.29 2.19 -4.30
N SER A 229 -12.50 3.20 -3.46
CA SER A 229 -13.25 4.41 -3.81
C SER A 229 -12.34 5.62 -3.73
N TRP A 230 -12.41 6.45 -4.76
CA TRP A 230 -11.59 7.65 -4.87
C TRP A 230 -12.29 8.69 -5.73
N HIS A 231 -11.80 9.92 -5.68
CA HIS A 231 -12.00 10.85 -6.77
C HIS A 231 -10.69 11.48 -7.20
N THR A 232 -10.66 11.93 -8.44
CA THR A 232 -9.62 12.83 -8.92
C THR A 232 -10.18 14.21 -9.12
N TYR A 233 -9.36 15.22 -8.90
CA TYR A 233 -9.69 16.60 -9.18
C TYR A 233 -8.53 17.27 -9.91
N ARG A 234 -8.80 17.79 -11.10
CA ARG A 234 -7.84 18.59 -11.85
C ARG A 234 -7.83 20.01 -11.31
N MET A 235 -6.67 20.49 -10.87
CA MET A 235 -6.55 21.81 -10.25
C MET A 235 -6.65 22.96 -11.28
N GLU A 236 -6.26 22.69 -12.53
CA GLU A 236 -6.19 23.69 -13.59
C GLU A 236 -7.29 23.49 -14.64
N GLY A 237 -7.99 24.57 -15.00
CA GLY A 237 -9.07 24.55 -16.00
C GLY A 237 -8.61 24.39 -17.46
N LYS A 238 -7.34 24.66 -17.76
CA LYS A 238 -6.71 24.49 -19.08
C LYS A 238 -5.26 24.02 -18.88
N PRO A 239 -4.73 23.14 -19.75
CA PRO A 239 -3.31 22.80 -19.72
C PRO A 239 -2.46 24.08 -19.88
N PRO A 240 -1.33 24.20 -19.17
CA PRO A 240 -0.43 25.33 -19.34
C PRO A 240 0.11 25.31 -20.78
N LYS A 241 0.07 26.46 -21.46
CA LYS A 241 0.77 26.66 -22.74
C LYS A 241 2.17 27.17 -22.43
N GLY A 242 3.20 26.41 -22.78
CA GLY A 242 4.58 26.82 -22.51
C GLY A 242 5.61 25.94 -23.21
N SER A 243 6.70 26.57 -23.63
CA SER A 243 7.86 25.92 -24.23
C SER A 243 8.75 25.29 -23.15
N GLY A 244 8.79 23.96 -23.10
CA GLY A 244 9.79 23.21 -22.32
C GLY A 244 9.33 21.81 -21.91
N MET A 245 10.29 20.88 -21.74
CA MET A 245 10.15 19.48 -21.29
C MET A 245 9.46 19.25 -19.93
N PHE A 246 8.88 20.29 -19.29
CA PHE A 246 8.48 20.26 -17.88
C PHE A 246 7.10 20.85 -17.59
N ALA A 247 6.31 21.21 -18.61
CA ALA A 247 4.93 21.61 -18.37
C ALA A 247 4.13 20.43 -17.78
N ARG A 248 3.34 20.71 -16.75
CA ARG A 248 2.69 19.70 -15.91
C ARG A 248 1.29 20.15 -15.55
N VAL A 249 0.34 19.22 -15.59
CA VAL A 249 -1.02 19.45 -15.09
C VAL A 249 -1.12 18.87 -13.69
N GLU A 250 -1.45 19.71 -12.73
CA GLU A 250 -1.62 19.30 -11.34
C GLU A 250 -2.97 18.63 -11.10
N VAL A 251 -2.93 17.43 -10.51
CA VAL A 251 -4.09 16.61 -10.18
C VAL A 251 -4.01 16.17 -8.73
N LEU A 252 -5.15 16.23 -8.05
CA LEU A 252 -5.33 15.66 -6.74
C LEU A 252 -6.02 14.30 -6.85
N LEU A 253 -5.44 13.27 -6.27
CA LEU A 253 -6.12 12.00 -5.98
C LEU A 253 -6.59 12.04 -4.53
N VAL A 254 -7.89 11.84 -4.29
CA VAL A 254 -8.44 11.73 -2.95
C VAL A 254 -8.94 10.31 -2.75
N ILE A 255 -8.33 9.58 -1.81
CA ILE A 255 -8.77 8.23 -1.44
C ILE A 255 -9.82 8.32 -0.35
N HIS A 256 -10.97 7.71 -0.59
CA HIS A 256 -12.01 7.60 0.42
C HIS A 256 -11.85 6.34 1.25
N LYS A 257 -11.78 5.18 0.59
CA LYS A 257 -11.66 3.89 1.26
C LYS A 257 -11.03 2.85 0.33
N VAL A 258 -10.34 1.88 0.91
CA VAL A 258 -9.82 0.70 0.22
C VAL A 258 -10.22 -0.55 0.99
N LYS A 259 -10.80 -1.55 0.32
CA LYS A 259 -11.15 -2.84 0.88
C LYS A 259 -10.18 -3.90 0.37
N ILE A 260 -9.52 -4.57 1.30
CA ILE A 260 -8.44 -5.54 1.05
C ILE A 260 -8.77 -6.85 1.78
N PRO A 261 -8.67 -8.02 1.14
CA PRO A 261 -8.71 -9.30 1.84
C PRO A 261 -7.63 -9.38 2.92
N LEU A 262 -7.97 -9.83 4.12
CA LEU A 262 -7.03 -9.90 5.26
C LEU A 262 -5.71 -10.61 4.90
N VAL A 263 -5.77 -11.69 4.12
CA VAL A 263 -4.57 -12.44 3.72
C VAL A 263 -3.60 -11.62 2.87
N ASP A 264 -4.12 -10.66 2.08
CA ASP A 264 -3.33 -9.84 1.16
C ASP A 264 -2.47 -8.80 1.92
N LEU A 265 -2.84 -8.47 3.16
CA LEU A 265 -2.03 -7.62 4.05
C LEU A 265 -0.73 -8.28 4.47
N PHE A 266 -0.59 -9.59 4.29
CA PHE A 266 0.59 -10.35 4.71
C PHE A 266 1.22 -11.15 3.57
N CYS A 267 0.43 -11.50 2.57
CA CYS A 267 0.87 -12.25 1.41
C CYS A 267 0.27 -11.56 0.18
N PRO A 268 1.04 -10.73 -0.55
CA PRO A 268 0.51 -10.03 -1.71
C PRO A 268 -0.13 -11.03 -2.68
N ARG A 269 -1.42 -10.81 -3.00
CA ARG A 269 -2.18 -11.71 -3.87
C ARG A 269 -1.63 -11.63 -5.29
N LYS A 270 -1.20 -12.77 -5.84
CA LYS A 270 -1.02 -13.02 -7.29
C LYS A 270 -0.48 -11.82 -8.08
N THR A 271 0.56 -11.20 -7.55
CA THR A 271 1.50 -10.38 -8.30
C THR A 271 2.49 -11.32 -8.97
N SER A 272 2.03 -12.32 -9.74
CA SER A 272 2.88 -13.38 -10.30
C SER A 272 2.55 -13.62 -11.77
N ALA A 273 3.44 -13.19 -12.66
CA ALA A 273 3.73 -13.96 -13.87
C ALA A 273 4.87 -14.93 -13.53
N GLU A 274 4.88 -16.11 -14.15
CA GLU A 274 5.67 -17.32 -13.82
C GLU A 274 7.21 -17.20 -13.92
N LYS A 275 7.81 -16.00 -13.85
CA LYS A 275 9.27 -15.82 -13.93
C LYS A 275 9.86 -15.49 -12.57
N GLY A 276 11.02 -16.05 -12.25
CA GLY A 276 11.85 -15.60 -11.14
C GLY A 276 12.49 -14.25 -11.53
N TYR A 277 12.33 -13.22 -10.70
CA TYR A 277 12.65 -11.84 -11.06
C TYR A 277 13.96 -11.29 -10.47
N TYR A 278 14.55 -11.98 -9.49
CA TYR A 278 15.96 -11.76 -9.16
C TYR A 278 16.76 -12.78 -9.98
N SER A 279 16.94 -12.49 -11.27
CA SER A 279 18.00 -13.18 -12.00
C SER A 279 19.31 -12.54 -11.55
N ASP A 280 20.18 -13.33 -10.92
CA ASP A 280 21.56 -12.96 -10.57
C ASP A 280 22.44 -12.60 -11.79
N THR A 281 21.85 -12.38 -12.97
CA THR A 281 22.54 -12.26 -14.26
C THR A 281 22.93 -10.84 -14.63
N TYR A 282 22.85 -9.87 -13.71
CA TYR A 282 23.31 -8.49 -13.95
C TYR A 282 24.22 -7.92 -12.86
N ASP A 283 24.59 -8.72 -11.84
CA ASP A 283 25.61 -8.31 -10.85
C ASP A 283 27.05 -8.70 -11.27
N ASP A 284 27.25 -9.22 -12.49
CA ASP A 284 28.56 -9.66 -12.99
C ASP A 284 29.20 -8.76 -14.08
N ASP A 285 28.63 -7.58 -14.37
CA ASP A 285 29.25 -6.61 -15.30
C ASP A 285 29.13 -5.16 -14.77
N GLU A 286 29.93 -4.80 -13.75
CA GLU A 286 30.75 -3.55 -13.63
C GLU A 286 31.32 -3.34 -12.21
#